data_AF-A0A9W6V7T4-F1
#
_entry.id   AF-A0A9W6V7T4-F1
#
_cell.length_a   1.000
_cell.length_b   1.000
_cell.length_c   1.000
_cell.angle_alpha   90.00
_cell.angle_beta   90.00
_cell.angle_gamma   90.00
#
_symmetry.space_group_name_H-M   'P 1'
#
loop_
_entity.id
_entity.type
_entity.pdbx_description
1 polymer ?
#
loop_
_entity_poly.entity_id
_entity_poly.type
_entity_poly.pdbx_seq_one_letter_code
_entity_poly.pdbx_strand_id
1 'polypeptide(L)'
;MFDRAGDEGPTSVLIGMLQVEVGAETGAALFAWGYHPHINWRDGHLPQPVATPGIVRFDEDFTYAVSVSVASPMEWATTRDESSGWLRVAPADSQVDEALVEIATDVLLGHRDGEFAAVWLRPTVIDSLGEDDD
;
A
#
# COMPACT_ATOMS: atom_id res chain seq x y z
N MET A 1 -10.83 19.64 4.25
CA MET A 1 -10.18 18.38 3.81
C MET A 1 -10.15 17.42 4.99
N PHE A 2 -11.34 17.14 5.54
CA PHE A 2 -11.65 16.23 6.63
C PHE A 2 -13.02 15.68 6.19
N ASP A 3 -13.24 14.39 6.00
CA ASP A 3 -13.20 13.38 7.04
C ASP A 3 -13.19 11.99 6.37
N ARG A 4 -12.00 11.53 5.93
CA ARG A 4 -11.86 10.16 5.39
C ARG A 4 -11.56 9.16 6.50
N ALA A 5 -11.01 9.61 7.63
CA ALA A 5 -10.72 8.74 8.76
C ALA A 5 -11.99 8.40 9.56
N GLY A 6 -13.01 9.27 9.53
CA GLY A 6 -14.12 9.21 10.47
C GLY A 6 -13.73 9.78 11.83
N ASP A 7 -14.68 9.79 12.74
CA ASP A 7 -14.50 10.31 14.11
C ASP A 7 -13.87 9.25 15.04
N GLU A 8 -13.94 7.96 14.68
CA GLU A 8 -13.38 6.87 15.47
C GLU A 8 -11.85 6.75 15.37
N GLY A 9 -11.24 7.47 14.43
CA GLY A 9 -9.79 7.42 14.19
C GLY A 9 -9.37 6.25 13.29
N PRO A 10 -8.06 6.10 13.05
CA PRO A 10 -7.59 5.12 12.08
C PRO A 10 -7.35 3.72 12.68
N THR A 11 -7.32 2.75 11.79
CA THR A 11 -6.76 1.41 11.98
C THR A 11 -5.92 1.04 10.75
N SER A 12 -5.47 -0.20 10.64
CA SER A 12 -4.58 -0.63 9.56
C SER A 12 -4.92 -2.00 9.00
N VAL A 13 -4.81 -2.12 7.68
CA VAL A 13 -4.76 -3.40 6.96
C VAL A 13 -3.29 -3.81 6.80
N LEU A 14 -2.93 -5.01 7.26
CA LEU A 14 -1.57 -5.54 7.29
C LEU A 14 -1.29 -6.51 6.14
N ILE A 15 -0.16 -6.29 5.47
CA ILE A 15 0.42 -7.17 4.45
C ILE A 15 1.82 -7.54 4.95
N GLY A 16 1.89 -8.59 5.77
CA GLY A 16 3.09 -8.84 6.57
C GLY A 16 3.36 -7.70 7.55
N MET A 17 4.36 -6.87 7.27
CA MET A 17 4.73 -5.69 8.08
C MET A 17 4.46 -4.34 7.38
N LEU A 18 4.12 -4.38 6.09
CA LEU A 18 3.59 -3.22 5.36
C LEU A 18 2.14 -3.00 5.81
N GLN A 19 1.76 -1.74 5.97
CA GLN A 19 0.44 -1.35 6.44
C GLN A 19 -0.20 -0.38 5.46
N VAL A 20 -1.51 -0.54 5.26
CA VAL A 20 -2.37 0.49 4.67
C VAL A 20 -3.22 1.05 5.80
N GLU A 21 -3.09 2.34 6.07
CA GLU A 21 -3.90 3.03 7.07
C GLU A 21 -5.32 3.25 6.53
N VAL A 22 -6.31 2.96 7.36
CA VAL A 22 -7.73 2.97 7.02
C VAL A 22 -8.52 3.72 8.10
N GLY A 23 -9.50 4.52 7.73
CA GLY A 23 -10.45 5.07 8.70
C GLY A 23 -11.32 3.97 9.30
N ALA A 24 -11.33 3.80 10.63
CA ALA A 24 -12.04 2.68 11.26
C ALA A 24 -13.56 2.73 11.00
N GLU A 25 -14.14 3.94 11.03
CA GLU A 25 -15.57 4.14 10.76
C GLU A 25 -15.92 4.03 9.27
N THR A 26 -15.04 4.53 8.40
CA THR A 26 -15.37 4.75 6.98
C THR A 26 -14.90 3.63 6.05
N GLY A 27 -14.01 2.78 6.54
CA GLY A 27 -13.26 1.79 5.75
C GLY A 27 -12.35 2.41 4.68
N ALA A 28 -12.18 3.74 4.65
CA ALA A 28 -11.46 4.41 3.57
C ALA A 28 -9.94 4.30 3.74
N ALA A 29 -9.25 3.83 2.71
CA ALA A 29 -7.79 3.81 2.66
C ALA A 29 -7.23 5.24 2.58
N LEU A 30 -6.22 5.52 3.40
CA LEU A 30 -5.65 6.87 3.59
C LEU A 30 -4.25 6.97 3.00
N PHE A 31 -3.32 6.11 3.42
CA PHE A 31 -1.93 6.06 2.96
C PHE A 31 -1.29 4.72 3.35
N ALA A 32 -0.11 4.41 2.81
CA ALA A 32 0.67 3.24 3.20
C ALA A 32 1.87 3.63 4.07
N TRP A 33 2.21 2.80 5.05
CA TRP A 33 3.35 3.01 5.96
C TRP A 33 3.81 1.67 6.55
N GLY A 34 4.83 1.69 7.41
CA GLY A 34 5.33 0.52 8.10
C GLY A 34 6.70 0.06 7.60
N TYR A 35 7.17 -1.06 8.16
CA TYR A 35 8.49 -1.62 7.85
C TYR A 35 8.36 -2.67 6.75
N HIS A 36 9.10 -2.51 5.65
CA HIS A 36 9.06 -3.45 4.53
C HIS A 36 10.48 -3.84 4.09
N PRO A 37 11.07 -4.91 4.67
CA PRO A 37 12.46 -5.25 4.45
C PRO A 37 12.73 -5.73 3.02
N HIS A 38 13.87 -5.31 2.46
CA HIS A 38 14.28 -5.66 1.09
C HIS A 38 14.67 -7.14 0.92
N ILE A 39 14.74 -7.93 2.00
CA ILE A 39 15.28 -9.30 2.02
C ILE A 39 14.60 -10.25 1.03
N ASN A 40 13.33 -10.01 0.70
CA ASN A 40 12.53 -10.84 -0.21
C ASN A 40 12.05 -10.07 -1.45
N TRP A 41 12.68 -8.94 -1.76
CA TRP A 41 12.36 -8.21 -2.98
C TRP A 41 13.04 -8.90 -4.16
N ARG A 42 12.33 -8.96 -5.28
CA ARG A 42 12.87 -9.40 -6.56
C ARG A 42 12.85 -8.26 -7.54
N ASP A 43 13.92 -8.10 -8.28
CA ASP A 43 13.93 -7.19 -9.41
C ASP A 43 13.11 -7.80 -10.57
N GLY A 44 12.37 -6.96 -11.27
CA GLY A 44 11.53 -7.36 -12.38
C GLY A 44 10.98 -6.16 -13.11
N HIS A 45 10.50 -6.38 -14.34
CA HIS A 45 9.86 -5.31 -15.08
C HIS A 45 8.42 -5.12 -14.59
N LEU A 46 8.06 -3.90 -14.23
CA LEU A 46 6.68 -3.50 -13.97
C LEU A 46 6.24 -2.50 -15.04
N PRO A 47 5.04 -2.65 -15.61
CA PRO A 47 4.49 -1.62 -16.46
C PRO A 47 4.32 -0.33 -15.67
N GLN A 48 4.43 0.81 -16.36
CA GLN A 48 4.08 2.09 -15.75
C GLN A 48 2.60 2.04 -15.33
N PRO A 49 2.28 2.22 -14.04
CA PRO A 49 0.91 2.14 -13.58
C PRO A 49 0.08 3.29 -14.15
N VAL A 50 -1.09 2.96 -14.68
CA VAL A 50 -2.11 3.94 -15.06
C VAL A 50 -3.20 3.89 -14.00
N ALA A 51 -3.17 4.86 -13.08
CA ALA A 51 -4.11 4.92 -11.96
C ALA A 51 -5.10 6.07 -12.12
N THR A 52 -6.29 5.89 -11.55
CA THR A 52 -7.27 6.96 -11.41
C THR A 52 -7.24 7.49 -9.96
N PRO A 53 -7.14 8.80 -9.72
CA PRO A 53 -7.26 9.35 -8.38
C PRO A 53 -8.62 9.02 -7.76
N GLY A 54 -8.66 8.55 -6.50
CA GLY A 54 -9.92 8.12 -5.92
C GLY A 54 -9.88 7.78 -4.43
N ILE A 55 -10.90 7.04 -4.01
CA ILE A 55 -11.04 6.50 -2.65
C ILE A 55 -11.31 5.01 -2.79
N VAL A 56 -10.50 4.20 -2.12
CA VAL A 56 -10.78 2.78 -1.91
C VAL A 56 -11.39 2.61 -0.53
N ARG A 57 -12.44 1.80 -0.44
CA ARG A 57 -13.04 1.39 0.83
C ARG A 57 -12.96 -0.12 0.96
N PHE A 58 -12.48 -0.59 2.10
CA PHE A 58 -12.55 -1.98 2.47
C PHE A 58 -13.91 -2.25 3.10
N ASP A 59 -14.57 -3.30 2.64
CA ASP A 59 -15.85 -3.77 3.20
C ASP A 59 -15.55 -4.72 4.35
N GLU A 60 -15.13 -4.16 5.48
CA GLU A 60 -14.74 -4.90 6.67
C GLU A 60 -15.10 -4.12 7.93
N ASP A 61 -15.51 -4.83 8.98
CA ASP A 61 -15.85 -4.24 10.27
C ASP A 61 -14.57 -3.92 11.06
N PHE A 62 -13.99 -2.75 10.76
CA PHE A 62 -12.81 -2.29 11.47
C PHE A 62 -13.13 -1.87 12.90
N THR A 63 -12.19 -2.18 13.81
CA THR A 63 -12.19 -1.64 15.17
C THR A 63 -10.98 -0.74 15.32
N TYR A 64 -11.19 0.44 15.90
CA TYR A 64 -10.09 1.38 16.20
C TYR A 64 -8.94 0.68 16.93
N ALA A 65 -7.71 0.96 16.48
CA ALA A 65 -6.47 0.39 17.00
C ALA A 65 -6.35 -1.15 16.93
N VAL A 66 -7.22 -1.83 16.17
CA VAL A 66 -7.14 -3.27 15.90
C VAL A 66 -6.89 -3.49 14.42
N SER A 67 -5.66 -3.85 14.08
CA SER A 67 -5.27 -4.11 12.69
C SER A 67 -5.82 -5.44 12.18
N VAL A 68 -6.15 -5.48 10.89
CA VAL A 68 -6.63 -6.67 10.18
C VAL A 68 -5.54 -7.18 9.25
N SER A 69 -5.22 -8.46 9.30
CA SER A 69 -4.21 -9.06 8.41
C SER A 69 -4.88 -9.68 7.19
N VAL A 70 -4.53 -9.19 5.99
CA VAL A 70 -5.05 -9.72 4.71
C VAL A 70 -4.09 -10.69 4.03
N ALA A 71 -2.86 -10.78 4.53
CA ALA A 71 -1.85 -11.73 4.06
C ALA A 71 -0.97 -12.18 5.22
N SER A 72 -0.60 -13.46 5.21
CA SER A 72 0.46 -13.94 6.08
C SER A 72 1.82 -13.38 5.65
N PRO A 73 2.80 -13.24 6.56
CA PRO A 73 4.16 -12.91 6.16
C PRO A 73 4.66 -13.87 5.07
N MET A 74 5.24 -13.33 3.99
CA MET A 74 5.77 -14.05 2.82
C MET A 74 4.73 -14.64 1.85
N GLU A 75 3.43 -14.51 2.09
CA GLU A 75 2.40 -14.88 1.11
C GLU A 75 2.41 -13.94 -0.10
N TRP A 76 2.63 -12.66 0.17
CA TRP A 76 2.82 -11.63 -0.85
C TRP A 76 4.31 -11.42 -1.11
N ALA A 77 4.65 -11.26 -2.38
CA ALA A 77 5.99 -10.97 -2.84
C ALA A 77 6.08 -9.51 -3.30
N THR A 78 7.29 -8.95 -3.22
CA THR A 78 7.57 -7.60 -3.69
C THR A 78 8.40 -7.65 -4.94
N THR A 79 7.89 -7.05 -6.01
CA THR A 79 8.62 -6.87 -7.26
C THR A 79 9.03 -5.41 -7.37
N ARG A 80 10.30 -5.16 -7.67
CA ARG A 80 10.86 -3.83 -7.88
C ARG A 80 11.24 -3.66 -9.33
N ASP A 81 10.75 -2.59 -9.95
CA ASP A 81 11.24 -2.12 -11.24
C ASP A 81 12.22 -0.97 -10.99
N GLU A 82 13.51 -1.25 -11.17
CA GLU A 82 14.55 -0.25 -10.92
C GLU A 82 14.49 0.94 -11.88
N SER A 83 13.99 0.74 -13.10
CA SER A 83 13.96 1.79 -14.13
C SER A 83 12.94 2.88 -13.84
N SER A 84 11.82 2.50 -13.22
CA SER A 84 10.72 3.39 -12.89
C SER A 84 10.64 3.73 -11.41
N GLY A 85 11.33 2.97 -10.55
CA GLY A 85 11.29 3.09 -9.10
C GLY A 85 10.04 2.50 -8.46
N TRP A 86 9.13 1.90 -9.24
CA TRP A 86 7.92 1.30 -8.70
C TRP A 86 8.21 -0.02 -7.99
N LEU A 87 7.49 -0.21 -6.90
CA LEU A 87 7.35 -1.45 -6.15
C LEU A 87 5.92 -1.92 -6.27
N ARG A 88 5.74 -3.22 -6.47
CA ARG A 88 4.45 -3.90 -6.42
C ARG A 88 4.51 -5.01 -5.37
N VAL A 89 3.65 -4.90 -4.36
CA VAL A 89 3.44 -5.92 -3.32
C VAL A 89 2.12 -6.61 -3.61
N ALA A 90 2.17 -7.91 -3.92
CA ALA A 90 1.01 -8.70 -4.35
C ALA A 90 1.27 -10.21 -4.14
N PRO A 91 0.27 -11.09 -4.23
CA PRO A 91 0.49 -12.53 -4.21
C PRO A 91 1.55 -12.97 -5.24
N ALA A 92 2.43 -13.91 -4.86
CA ALA A 92 3.67 -14.20 -5.58
C ALA A 92 3.52 -14.51 -7.09
N ASP A 93 2.41 -15.12 -7.50
CA ASP A 93 2.16 -15.52 -8.89
C ASP A 93 1.03 -14.71 -9.54
N SER A 94 0.68 -13.55 -8.97
CA SER A 94 -0.38 -12.69 -9.49
C SER A 94 0.06 -11.93 -10.76
N GLN A 95 -0.85 -11.87 -11.74
CA GLN A 95 -0.66 -11.08 -12.95
C GLN A 95 -0.79 -9.58 -12.65
N VAL A 96 -0.17 -8.75 -13.49
CA VAL A 96 -0.25 -7.28 -13.45
C VAL A 96 -1.35 -6.81 -14.40
N ASP A 97 -2.60 -6.97 -13.98
CA ASP A 97 -3.80 -6.59 -14.73
C ASP A 97 -4.88 -5.97 -13.82
N GLU A 98 -4.54 -5.69 -12.56
CA GLU A 98 -5.41 -4.99 -11.64
C GLU A 98 -5.75 -3.57 -12.11
N ALA A 99 -6.96 -3.13 -11.81
CA ALA A 99 -7.30 -1.71 -11.91
C ALA A 99 -6.74 -0.97 -10.69
N LEU A 100 -6.17 0.21 -10.93
CA LEU A 100 -5.38 0.95 -9.95
C LEU A 100 -6.08 2.26 -9.54
N VAL A 101 -6.17 2.47 -8.23
CA VAL A 101 -6.65 3.72 -7.64
C VAL A 101 -5.50 4.37 -6.87
N GLU A 102 -5.21 5.64 -7.19
CA GLU A 102 -4.26 6.45 -6.42
C GLU A 102 -4.97 7.01 -5.19
N ILE A 103 -4.55 6.57 -4.00
CA ILE A 103 -5.14 6.98 -2.71
C ILE A 103 -4.36 8.11 -2.04
N ALA A 104 -3.06 8.17 -2.31
CA ALA A 104 -2.11 9.21 -1.92
C ALA A 104 -1.00 9.27 -2.96
N THR A 105 -0.23 10.37 -2.97
CA THR A 105 0.89 10.55 -3.92
C THR A 105 1.81 9.33 -3.89
N ASP A 106 2.02 8.72 -5.05
CA ASP A 106 2.89 7.56 -5.24
C ASP A 106 2.50 6.31 -4.44
N VAL A 107 1.24 6.24 -3.99
CA VAL A 107 0.62 5.08 -3.31
C VAL A 107 -0.66 4.69 -4.04
N LEU A 108 -0.62 3.53 -4.69
CA LEU A 108 -1.76 3.00 -5.44
C LEU A 108 -2.23 1.70 -4.81
N LEU A 109 -3.55 1.50 -4.78
CA LEU A 109 -4.15 0.23 -4.44
C LEU A 109 -4.71 -0.41 -5.71
N GLY A 110 -4.32 -1.66 -5.92
CA GLY A 110 -4.81 -2.51 -6.98
C GLY A 110 -6.00 -3.33 -6.52
N HIS A 111 -7.04 -3.38 -7.33
CA HIS A 111 -8.16 -4.29 -7.12
C HIS A 111 -8.43 -5.13 -8.38
N ARG A 112 -8.97 -6.33 -8.17
CA ARG A 112 -9.46 -7.21 -9.23
C ARG A 112 -10.80 -7.78 -8.79
N ASP A 113 -11.83 -7.64 -9.62
CA ASP A 113 -13.18 -8.16 -9.34
C ASP A 113 -13.76 -7.72 -7.98
N GLY A 114 -13.41 -6.52 -7.53
CA GLY A 114 -13.83 -5.97 -6.23
C GLY A 114 -12.97 -6.39 -5.04
N GLU A 115 -11.99 -7.27 -5.25
CA GLU A 115 -11.07 -7.72 -4.21
C GLU A 115 -9.75 -6.94 -4.24
N PHE A 116 -9.15 -6.79 -3.06
CA PHE A 116 -7.84 -6.17 -2.89
C PHE A 116 -6.73 -7.08 -3.42
N ALA A 117 -5.97 -6.60 -4.41
CA ALA A 117 -5.07 -7.43 -5.20
C ALA A 117 -3.59 -7.03 -5.11
N ALA A 118 -3.29 -5.75 -4.87
CA ALA A 118 -1.91 -5.26 -4.82
C ALA A 118 -1.79 -3.91 -4.09
N VAL A 119 -0.59 -3.64 -3.57
CA VAL A 119 -0.13 -2.30 -3.20
C VAL A 119 1.01 -1.90 -4.12
N TRP A 120 0.92 -0.71 -4.69
CA TRP A 120 1.97 -0.11 -5.50
C TRP A 120 2.55 1.11 -4.78
N LEU A 121 3.87 1.17 -4.69
CA LEU A 121 4.59 2.23 -4.01
C LEU A 121 5.71 2.73 -4.91
N ARG A 122 5.93 4.04 -4.98
CA ARG A 122 7.16 4.61 -5.54
C ARG A 122 7.92 5.36 -4.44
N PRO A 123 8.73 4.65 -3.63
CA PRO A 123 9.46 5.31 -2.55
C PRO A 123 10.52 6.27 -3.10
N THR A 124 10.71 7.39 -2.42
CA THR A 124 11.86 8.25 -2.64
C THR A 124 13.01 7.77 -1.74
N VAL A 125 14.16 7.50 -2.33
CA VAL A 125 15.37 7.17 -1.57
C VAL A 125 15.92 8.46 -0.97
N ILE A 126 16.10 8.48 0.35
CA ILE A 126 16.74 9.59 1.05
C ILE A 126 18.22 9.21 1.22
N ASP A 127 19.08 9.74 0.38
CA ASP A 127 20.54 9.65 0.55
C ASP A 127 20.95 10.61 1.66
N SER A 128 21.39 10.05 2.81
CA SER A 128 21.85 10.74 4.03
C SER A 128 20.81 11.62 4.76
N LEU A 129 20.63 11.36 6.06
CA LEU A 129 20.20 12.40 7.00
C LEU A 129 21.25 13.51 6.88
N GLY A 130 20.86 14.68 6.39
CA GLY A 130 21.71 15.85 6.54
C GLY A 130 22.09 15.95 8.01
N GLU A 131 23.38 15.99 8.30
CA GLU A 131 23.86 16.49 9.59
C GLU A 131 23.37 17.94 9.65
N ASP A 132 22.23 18.17 10.32
CA ASP A 132 21.80 19.49 10.71
C ASP A 132 22.87 20.03 11.68
N ASP A 133 23.81 20.79 11.14
CA ASP A 133 24.75 21.64 11.86
C ASP A 133 23.95 22.84 12.41
N ASP A 134 23.54 22.78 13.68
CA ASP A 134 23.62 23.90 14.66
C ASP A 134 23.36 23.40 16.11
#